data_AF-A0A660V272-F1
#
_entry.id   AF-A0A660V272-F1
#
_cell.length_a   1.000
_cell.length_b   1.000
_cell.length_c   1.000
_cell.angle_alpha   90.00
_cell.angle_beta   90.00
_cell.angle_gamma   90.00
#
_symmetry.space_group_name_H-M   'P 1'
#
loop_
_entity.id
_entity.type
_entity.pdbx_description
1 polymer ?
#
loop_
_entity_poly.entity_id
_entity_poly.type
_entity_poly.pdbx_seq_one_letter_code
_entity_poly.pdbx_strand_id
1 'polypeptide(L)'
;MPANTGGRVLLYQRLTSLTSACRHSWHRLLWYLVCDYFSANKKFIKLSKALVQYCWAHLIRDIKFLLTLGHKTLKRWAEALLKVLRKIFELWKTCHRCHQGHYKKAIEKLKKAFLRKVRRPPSHNEAVNIKKRFIDGVDKCYFLFLEREGVSPTNNLSEQAIRFVVIDRRITQDTRSWVGMRWCERAWTVVATCAKHKRSVYKFFMDTLNATYAGTEYPKLIPTKL
;
A
#
# COMPACT_ATOMS: atom_id res chain seq x y z
N MET A 1 -8.16 14.16 -31.48
CA MET A 1 -7.92 13.35 -30.26
C MET A 1 -6.45 13.01 -30.16
N PRO A 2 -5.77 13.38 -29.06
CA PRO A 2 -4.71 12.54 -28.52
C PRO A 2 -4.93 12.25 -27.02
N ALA A 3 -4.55 11.04 -26.64
CA ALA A 3 -4.72 10.47 -25.30
C ALA A 3 -3.71 11.06 -24.29
N ASN A 4 -4.24 11.45 -23.13
CA ASN A 4 -3.49 11.98 -22.00
C ASN A 4 -3.10 10.83 -21.05
N THR A 5 -1.87 10.33 -21.15
CA THR A 5 -1.28 9.33 -20.24
C THR A 5 -0.38 10.00 -19.20
N GLY A 6 -0.96 10.81 -18.32
CA GLY A 6 -0.27 11.45 -17.20
C GLY A 6 -0.27 10.60 -15.92
N GLY A 7 0.39 9.44 -15.92
CA GLY A 7 0.64 8.65 -14.70
C GLY A 7 1.94 9.05 -14.02
N ARG A 8 1.90 9.99 -13.06
CA ARG A 8 3.08 10.30 -12.22
C ARG A 8 3.37 9.15 -11.26
N VAL A 9 4.46 8.44 -11.53
CA VAL A 9 5.06 7.40 -10.69
C VAL A 9 6.06 8.05 -9.74
N LEU A 10 5.81 7.97 -8.42
CA LEU A 10 6.77 8.37 -7.39
C LEU A 10 7.59 7.14 -6.97
N LEU A 11 8.90 7.19 -7.23
CA LEU A 11 9.88 6.26 -6.68
C LEU A 11 11.20 6.96 -6.41
N TYR A 12 11.68 6.76 -5.18
CA TYR A 12 13.09 6.59 -4.78
C TYR A 12 14.13 7.45 -5.51
N GLN A 13 14.57 8.54 -4.88
CA GLN A 13 15.86 9.16 -5.18
C GLN A 13 16.65 9.43 -3.91
N ARG A 14 17.86 8.88 -3.86
CA ARG A 14 18.97 9.29 -2.98
C ARG A 14 20.04 9.84 -3.92
N LEU A 15 20.42 11.10 -3.77
CA LEU A 15 21.67 11.62 -4.32
C LEU A 15 22.41 12.38 -3.22
N THR A 16 23.57 11.83 -2.89
CA THR A 16 24.68 12.46 -2.21
C THR A 16 25.34 13.48 -3.14
N SER A 17 25.89 14.55 -2.54
CA SER A 17 26.72 15.64 -3.09
C SER A 17 26.01 16.80 -3.80
N LEU A 18 25.85 17.94 -3.09
CA LEU A 18 26.64 19.17 -3.29
C LEU A 18 26.04 20.37 -2.53
N THR A 19 26.93 21.05 -1.79
CA THR A 19 26.94 22.49 -1.45
C THR A 19 25.87 23.09 -0.52
N SER A 20 26.34 23.96 0.37
CA SER A 20 25.79 24.38 1.65
C SER A 20 24.75 25.51 1.62
N ALA A 21 24.03 25.75 0.51
CA ALA A 21 23.29 27.01 0.33
C ALA A 21 21.75 26.92 0.22
N CYS A 22 21.09 25.80 0.55
CA CYS A 22 19.61 25.74 0.52
C CYS A 22 19.03 25.03 1.76
N ARG A 23 18.98 25.75 2.89
CA ARG A 23 18.44 25.23 4.17
C ARG A 23 16.93 25.42 4.40
N HIS A 24 16.16 25.96 3.44
CA HIS A 24 14.77 26.38 3.70
C HIS A 24 13.66 25.71 2.89
N SER A 25 13.88 24.55 2.27
CA SER A 25 12.77 23.77 1.67
C SER A 25 13.00 22.26 1.75
N TRP A 26 13.26 21.77 2.96
CA TRP A 26 13.18 20.34 3.25
C TRP A 26 11.72 19.97 3.58
N HIS A 27 10.86 19.89 2.56
CA HIS A 27 9.65 19.07 2.70
C HIS A 27 10.12 17.62 2.87
N ARG A 28 10.26 17.24 4.14
CA ARG A 28 10.59 15.90 4.63
C ARG A 28 9.81 14.86 3.80
N LEU A 29 10.50 14.16 2.90
CA LEU A 29 10.00 12.96 2.21
C LEU A 29 9.64 11.92 3.28
N LEU A 30 8.42 12.02 3.78
CA LEU A 30 7.87 11.13 4.80
C LEU A 30 7.40 9.88 4.06
N TRP A 31 8.26 8.87 4.07
CA TRP A 31 7.98 7.53 3.57
C TRP A 31 6.71 6.97 4.23
N TYR A 32 5.82 6.41 3.41
CA TYR A 32 4.61 5.74 3.87
C TYR A 32 4.54 4.31 3.34
N LEU A 33 3.89 3.44 4.11
CA LEU A 33 3.60 2.06 3.74
C LEU A 33 2.09 1.91 3.52
N VAL A 34 1.68 1.28 2.42
CA VAL A 34 0.30 0.79 2.25
C VAL A 34 0.31 -0.72 2.47
N CYS A 35 -0.49 -1.23 3.40
CA CYS A 35 -0.51 -2.67 3.72
C CYS A 35 -1.87 -3.14 4.20
N ASP A 36 -2.07 -4.45 4.29
CA ASP A 36 -3.22 -5.05 4.95
C ASP A 36 -3.10 -5.01 6.49
N TYR A 37 -4.23 -5.24 7.17
CA TYR A 37 -4.31 -5.25 8.64
C TYR A 37 -3.91 -6.63 9.19
N PHE A 38 -2.69 -7.07 8.88
CA PHE A 38 -2.12 -8.34 9.34
C PHE A 38 -1.23 -8.16 10.58
N SER A 39 -1.11 -9.19 11.42
CA SER A 39 -0.38 -9.13 12.70
C SER A 39 1.10 -8.78 12.53
N ALA A 40 1.75 -9.31 11.48
CA ALA A 40 3.15 -8.99 11.17
C ALA A 40 3.33 -7.51 10.84
N ASN A 41 2.43 -6.92 10.04
CA ASN A 41 2.47 -5.49 9.73
C ASN A 41 2.26 -4.67 10.99
N LYS A 42 1.31 -5.03 11.86
CA LYS A 42 1.10 -4.34 13.13
C LYS A 42 2.36 -4.31 13.99
N LYS A 43 3.09 -5.44 14.07
CA LYS A 43 4.36 -5.52 14.80
C LYS A 43 5.41 -4.61 14.16
N PHE A 44 5.59 -4.70 12.85
CA PHE A 44 6.53 -3.84 12.11
C PHE A 44 6.25 -2.35 12.32
N ILE A 45 4.99 -1.94 12.29
CA ILE A 45 4.56 -0.54 12.42
C ILE A 45 4.86 -0.01 13.82
N LYS A 46 4.58 -0.80 14.86
CA LYS A 46 4.92 -0.45 16.24
C LYS A 46 6.42 -0.21 16.43
N LEU A 47 7.26 -0.92 15.67
CA LEU A 47 8.71 -0.85 15.79
C LEU A 47 9.36 0.21 14.89
N SER A 48 8.75 0.59 13.76
CA SER A 48 9.40 1.36 12.69
C SER A 48 9.10 2.86 12.67
N LYS A 49 8.15 3.36 13.49
CA LYS A 49 7.61 4.74 13.42
C LYS A 49 7.16 5.16 12.01
N ALA A 50 6.94 4.21 11.10
CA ALA A 50 6.55 4.48 9.72
C ALA A 50 5.14 5.07 9.66
N LEU A 51 4.91 5.97 8.69
CA LEU A 51 3.55 6.34 8.33
C LEU A 51 2.88 5.19 7.59
N VAL A 52 1.63 4.90 7.93
CA VAL A 52 0.93 3.73 7.39
C VAL A 52 -0.44 4.11 6.88
N GLN A 53 -0.81 3.51 5.75
CA GLN A 53 -2.16 3.41 5.25
C GLN A 53 -2.58 1.94 5.23
N TYR A 54 -3.48 1.53 6.14
CA TYR A 54 -4.12 0.23 6.03
C TYR A 54 -5.09 0.21 4.85
N CYS A 55 -5.07 -0.90 4.11
CA CYS A 55 -5.85 -1.08 2.90
C CYS A 55 -7.36 -1.15 3.22
N TRP A 56 -8.13 -0.21 2.64
CA TRP A 56 -9.58 -0.16 2.83
C TRP A 56 -10.32 -1.29 2.13
N ALA A 57 -9.74 -1.90 1.08
CA ALA A 57 -10.37 -3.05 0.43
C ALA A 57 -10.58 -4.21 1.41
N HIS A 58 -9.61 -4.46 2.30
CA HIS A 58 -9.73 -5.45 3.38
C HIS A 58 -10.82 -5.08 4.38
N LEU A 59 -10.84 -3.83 4.85
CA LEU A 59 -11.88 -3.33 5.75
C LEU A 59 -13.28 -3.47 5.14
N ILE A 60 -13.46 -3.07 3.88
CA ILE A 60 -14.75 -3.13 3.18
C ILE A 60 -15.19 -4.58 3.01
N ARG A 61 -14.27 -5.49 2.66
CA ARG A 61 -14.57 -6.93 2.55
C ARG A 61 -15.08 -7.49 3.87
N ASP A 62 -14.41 -7.16 4.98
CA ASP A 62 -14.82 -7.63 6.31
C ASP A 62 -16.16 -7.04 6.73
N ILE A 63 -16.44 -5.77 6.43
CA ILE A 63 -17.76 -5.17 6.69
C ILE A 63 -18.85 -5.80 5.81
N LYS A 64 -18.56 -6.08 4.54
CA LYS A 64 -19.50 -6.77 3.64
C LYS A 64 -19.78 -8.20 4.09
N PHE A 65 -18.79 -8.90 4.64
CA PHE A 65 -19.00 -10.22 5.26
C PHE A 65 -20.06 -10.15 6.38
N LEU A 66 -20.10 -9.07 7.17
CA LEU A 66 -21.15 -8.92 8.18
C LEU A 66 -22.58 -8.90 7.59
N LEU A 67 -22.73 -8.52 6.32
CA LEU A 67 -24.02 -8.52 5.64
C LEU A 67 -24.48 -9.93 5.25
N THR A 68 -23.58 -10.92 5.21
CA THR A 68 -23.95 -12.32 4.92
C THR A 68 -24.47 -13.05 6.16
N LEU A 69 -24.32 -12.46 7.36
CA LEU A 69 -24.74 -13.06 8.62
C LEU A 69 -26.25 -12.90 8.88
N GLY A 70 -26.84 -13.79 9.68
CA GLY A 70 -28.29 -13.82 9.95
C GLY A 70 -28.84 -12.67 10.81
N HIS A 71 -27.98 -11.84 11.41
CA HIS A 71 -28.38 -10.88 12.44
C HIS A 71 -28.77 -9.50 11.87
N LYS A 72 -30.04 -9.11 12.05
CA LYS A 72 -30.58 -7.83 11.54
C LYS A 72 -29.86 -6.60 12.09
N THR A 73 -29.52 -6.59 13.38
CA THR A 73 -28.81 -5.48 14.04
C THR A 73 -27.40 -5.30 13.48
N LEU A 74 -26.70 -6.41 13.22
CA LEU A 74 -25.37 -6.42 12.63
C LEU A 74 -25.39 -5.92 11.18
N LYS A 75 -26.35 -6.38 10.37
CA LYS A 75 -26.58 -5.91 9.00
C LYS A 75 -26.79 -4.40 8.93
N ARG A 76 -27.72 -3.87 9.73
CA ARG A 76 -28.00 -2.42 9.80
C ARG A 76 -26.75 -1.61 10.18
N TRP A 77 -25.96 -2.11 11.12
CA TRP A 77 -24.72 -1.46 11.52
C TRP A 77 -23.67 -1.47 10.39
N ALA A 78 -23.48 -2.61 9.72
CA ALA A 78 -22.57 -2.75 8.59
C ALA A 78 -22.98 -1.86 7.39
N GLU A 79 -24.26 -1.82 7.04
CA GLU A 79 -24.81 -0.91 6.02
C GLU A 79 -24.54 0.56 6.37
N ALA A 80 -24.74 0.94 7.63
CA ALA A 80 -24.48 2.29 8.10
C ALA A 80 -22.99 2.67 8.00
N LEU A 81 -22.08 1.72 8.25
CA LEU A 81 -20.64 1.93 8.02
C LEU A 81 -20.32 2.08 6.53
N LEU A 82 -20.82 1.17 5.68
CA LEU A 82 -20.60 1.22 4.23
C LEU A 82 -21.13 2.51 3.62
N LYS A 83 -22.27 3.03 4.10
CA LYS A 83 -22.83 4.32 3.66
C LYS A 83 -21.88 5.48 3.95
N VAL A 84 -21.20 5.49 5.10
CA VAL A 84 -20.21 6.52 5.42
C VAL A 84 -18.93 6.33 4.58
N LEU A 85 -18.45 5.08 4.44
CA LEU A 85 -17.27 4.78 3.61
C LEU A 85 -17.48 5.21 2.15
N ARG A 86 -18.66 4.96 1.58
CA ARG A 86 -19.02 5.39 0.23
C ARG A 86 -18.90 6.91 0.07
N LYS A 87 -19.49 7.67 1.00
CA LYS A 87 -19.39 9.14 1.01
C LYS A 87 -17.94 9.64 1.10
N ILE A 88 -17.10 8.96 1.88
CA ILE A 88 -15.67 9.29 1.97
C ILE A 88 -14.99 9.10 0.61
N PHE A 89 -15.26 7.99 -0.09
CA PHE A 89 -14.68 7.75 -1.41
C PHE A 89 -15.21 8.69 -2.50
N GLU A 90 -16.51 9.00 -2.49
CA GLU A 90 -17.10 9.98 -3.42
C GLU A 90 -16.44 11.35 -3.25
N LEU A 91 -16.29 11.78 -2.01
CA LEU A 91 -15.60 13.03 -1.67
C LEU A 91 -14.12 12.98 -2.10
N TRP A 92 -13.43 11.87 -1.81
CA TRP A 92 -12.02 11.70 -2.20
C TRP A 92 -11.80 11.71 -3.72
N LYS A 93 -12.67 11.07 -4.51
CA LYS A 93 -12.58 11.05 -5.98
C LYS A 93 -12.83 12.41 -6.62
N THR A 94 -13.72 13.21 -6.04
CA THR A 94 -14.08 14.53 -6.58
C THR A 94 -13.04 15.60 -6.23
N CYS A 95 -12.23 15.38 -5.19
CA CYS A 95 -11.19 16.31 -4.80
C CYS A 95 -9.87 16.02 -5.50
N HIS A 96 -9.80 16.42 -6.77
CA HIS A 96 -8.53 16.38 -7.52
C HIS A 96 -7.71 17.67 -7.43
N ARG A 97 -8.26 18.81 -7.00
CA ARG A 97 -7.51 20.09 -6.95
C ARG A 97 -8.14 21.27 -6.18
N CYS A 98 -9.36 21.19 -5.62
CA CYS A 98 -10.12 22.40 -5.26
C CYS A 98 -10.46 22.56 -3.76
N HIS A 99 -10.23 23.80 -3.27
CA HIS A 99 -10.65 24.41 -1.99
C HIS A 99 -10.42 23.60 -0.71
N GLN A 100 -9.17 23.70 -0.20
CA GLN A 100 -8.70 22.99 0.99
C GLN A 100 -9.57 23.18 2.25
N GLY A 101 -10.23 24.33 2.43
CA GLY A 101 -10.99 24.63 3.65
C GLY A 101 -12.29 23.82 3.82
N HIS A 102 -13.20 23.89 2.85
CA HIS A 102 -14.49 23.20 2.89
C HIS A 102 -14.31 21.68 2.81
N TYR A 103 -13.39 21.23 1.96
CA TYR A 103 -13.07 19.82 1.78
C TYR A 103 -12.55 19.18 3.07
N LYS A 104 -11.60 19.83 3.76
CA LYS A 104 -11.05 19.35 5.02
C LYS A 104 -12.13 19.23 6.09
N LYS A 105 -13.01 20.23 6.23
CA LYS A 105 -14.15 20.17 7.17
C LYS A 105 -15.11 19.02 6.85
N ALA A 106 -15.45 18.80 5.58
CA ALA A 106 -16.33 17.73 5.15
C ALA A 106 -15.74 16.33 5.41
N ILE A 107 -14.44 16.15 5.11
CA ILE A 107 -13.71 14.92 5.43
C ILE A 107 -13.70 14.67 6.93
N GLU A 108 -13.34 15.67 7.74
CA GLU A 108 -13.26 15.50 9.19
C GLU A 108 -14.63 15.16 9.79
N LYS A 109 -15.71 15.73 9.25
CA LYS A 109 -17.08 15.37 9.62
C LYS A 109 -17.38 13.90 9.31
N LEU A 110 -17.01 13.41 8.13
CA LEU A 110 -17.21 12.02 7.73
C LEU A 110 -16.33 11.04 8.53
N LYS A 111 -15.05 11.37 8.78
CA LYS A 111 -14.15 10.60 9.65
C LYS A 111 -14.75 10.45 11.06
N LYS A 112 -15.16 11.57 11.67
CA LYS A 112 -15.83 11.55 13.00
C LYS A 112 -17.12 10.73 12.98
N ALA A 113 -17.92 10.85 11.92
CA ALA A 113 -19.16 10.08 11.79
C ALA A 113 -18.90 8.57 11.69
N PHE A 114 -17.88 8.17 10.93
CA PHE A 114 -17.44 6.78 10.82
C PHE A 114 -16.92 6.25 12.17
N LEU A 115 -15.98 6.98 12.79
CA LEU A 115 -15.37 6.58 14.07
C LEU A 115 -16.39 6.46 15.20
N ARG A 116 -17.36 7.38 15.26
CA ARG A 116 -18.46 7.31 16.24
C ARG A 116 -19.30 6.03 16.07
N LYS A 117 -19.56 5.60 14.84
CA LYS A 117 -20.32 4.38 14.55
C LYS A 117 -19.50 3.12 14.84
N VAL A 118 -18.25 3.08 14.39
CA VAL A 118 -17.41 1.87 14.52
C VAL A 118 -17.05 1.57 15.98
N ARG A 119 -16.95 2.61 16.83
CA ARG A 119 -16.64 2.47 18.27
C ARG A 119 -17.83 1.98 19.12
N ARG A 120 -19.05 1.99 18.56
CA ARG A 120 -20.29 1.51 19.19
C ARG A 120 -20.89 0.35 18.38
N PRO A 121 -20.20 -0.81 18.30
CA PRO A 121 -20.69 -1.98 17.61
C PRO A 121 -21.86 -2.64 18.38
N PRO A 122 -22.72 -3.40 17.68
CA PRO A 122 -23.59 -4.40 18.32
C PRO A 122 -22.76 -5.41 19.13
N SER A 123 -23.39 -6.08 20.11
CA SER A 123 -22.77 -7.13 20.92
C SER A 123 -22.57 -8.42 20.10
N HIS A 124 -21.56 -8.42 19.24
CA HIS A 124 -21.21 -9.55 18.36
C HIS A 124 -19.69 -9.56 18.14
N ASN A 125 -19.07 -10.74 18.16
CA ASN A 125 -17.62 -10.88 18.10
C ASN A 125 -17.00 -10.24 16.85
N GLU A 126 -17.64 -10.40 15.70
CA GLU A 126 -17.23 -9.90 14.39
C GLU A 126 -17.29 -8.37 14.36
N ALA A 127 -18.32 -7.77 14.97
CA ALA A 127 -18.42 -6.31 15.09
C ALA A 127 -17.37 -5.75 16.06
N VAL A 128 -17.13 -6.45 17.17
CA VAL A 128 -16.06 -6.12 18.13
C VAL A 128 -14.69 -6.21 17.48
N ASN A 129 -14.45 -7.19 16.60
CA ASN A 129 -13.21 -7.34 15.85
C ASN A 129 -12.95 -6.17 14.91
N ILE A 130 -14.00 -5.64 14.25
CA ILE A 130 -13.89 -4.41 13.47
C ILE A 130 -13.60 -3.20 14.39
N LYS A 131 -14.30 -3.05 15.52
CA LYS A 131 -14.05 -1.98 16.50
C LYS A 131 -12.58 -1.96 16.95
N LYS A 132 -12.00 -3.12 17.27
CA LYS A 132 -10.61 -3.28 17.73
C LYS A 132 -9.57 -2.73 16.75
N ARG A 133 -9.93 -2.46 15.49
CA ARG A 133 -9.03 -1.84 14.50
C ARG A 133 -8.95 -0.31 14.60
N PHE A 134 -9.88 0.33 15.31
CA PHE A 134 -10.06 1.79 15.39
C PHE A 134 -9.95 2.36 16.81
N ILE A 135 -9.34 1.58 17.70
CA ILE A 135 -8.98 1.96 19.08
C ILE A 135 -7.46 2.17 19.18
N ASP A 136 -7.00 2.67 20.32
CA ASP A 136 -5.58 2.79 20.68
C ASP A 136 -4.72 3.56 19.65
N GLY A 137 -5.31 4.56 18.98
CA GLY A 137 -4.62 5.42 18.01
C GLY A 137 -4.30 4.77 16.67
N VAL A 138 -4.71 3.51 16.45
CA VAL A 138 -4.52 2.78 15.18
C VAL A 138 -5.41 3.33 14.06
N ASP A 139 -6.51 4.00 14.42
CA ASP A 139 -7.45 4.62 13.49
C ASP A 139 -6.79 5.60 12.51
N LYS A 140 -5.76 6.33 12.95
CA LYS A 140 -4.98 7.24 12.08
C LYS A 140 -4.39 6.52 10.86
N CYS A 141 -4.01 5.25 11.01
CA CYS A 141 -3.46 4.44 9.93
C CYS A 141 -4.49 4.10 8.85
N TYR A 142 -5.79 4.35 9.04
CA TYR A 142 -6.79 4.15 8.01
C TYR A 142 -7.04 5.40 7.17
N PHE A 143 -6.62 6.59 7.61
CA PHE A 143 -7.05 7.85 6.99
C PHE A 143 -5.94 8.64 6.29
N LEU A 144 -4.72 8.10 6.21
CA LEU A 144 -3.57 8.78 5.62
C LEU A 144 -3.81 9.20 4.17
N PHE A 145 -4.54 8.41 3.37
CA PHE A 145 -4.92 8.74 1.99
C PHE A 145 -5.82 9.97 1.83
N LEU A 146 -6.48 10.40 2.91
CA LEU A 146 -7.27 11.63 2.96
C LEU A 146 -6.43 12.84 3.38
N GLU A 147 -5.25 12.61 3.95
CA GLU A 147 -4.39 13.64 4.53
C GLU A 147 -3.18 13.94 3.64
N ARG A 148 -2.81 13.01 2.76
CA ARG A 148 -1.64 13.13 1.89
C ARG A 148 -1.98 12.76 0.45
N GLU A 149 -1.60 13.65 -0.46
CA GLU A 149 -1.68 13.41 -1.90
C GLU A 149 -0.80 12.21 -2.30
N GLY A 150 -1.25 11.42 -3.27
CA GLY A 150 -0.52 10.27 -3.81
C GLY A 150 -0.61 8.98 -2.97
N VAL A 151 -1.11 9.05 -1.73
CA VAL A 151 -1.35 7.83 -0.93
C VAL A 151 -2.62 7.14 -1.43
N SER A 152 -2.50 5.88 -1.85
CA SER A 152 -3.65 5.06 -2.26
C SER A 152 -4.40 4.52 -1.05
N PRO A 153 -5.75 4.51 -1.05
CA PRO A 153 -6.55 3.83 -0.02
C PRO A 153 -6.43 2.29 -0.07
N THR A 154 -5.83 1.73 -1.13
CA THR A 154 -5.70 0.28 -1.35
C THR A 154 -4.26 -0.13 -1.61
N ASN A 155 -3.91 -1.36 -1.23
CA ASN A 155 -2.60 -1.96 -1.47
C ASN A 155 -2.46 -2.55 -2.89
N ASN A 156 -3.31 -2.15 -3.84
CA ASN A 156 -3.35 -2.74 -5.18
C ASN A 156 -1.99 -2.65 -5.88
N LEU A 157 -1.24 -1.55 -5.72
CA LEU A 157 0.08 -1.41 -6.34
C LEU A 157 1.06 -2.50 -5.85
N SER A 158 1.14 -2.74 -4.55
CA SER A 158 2.03 -3.79 -4.01
C SER A 158 1.51 -5.18 -4.36
N GLU A 159 0.20 -5.41 -4.29
CA GLU A 159 -0.43 -6.67 -4.69
C GLU A 159 -0.18 -7.00 -6.17
N GLN A 160 -0.31 -6.02 -7.08
CA GLN A 160 0.05 -6.19 -8.49
C GLN A 160 1.53 -6.44 -8.68
N ALA A 161 2.39 -5.73 -7.94
CA ALA A 161 3.84 -5.87 -8.06
C ALA A 161 4.34 -7.27 -7.69
N ILE A 162 3.65 -7.99 -6.80
CA ILE A 162 4.03 -9.38 -6.42
C ILE A 162 3.20 -10.45 -7.14
N ARG A 163 2.20 -10.05 -7.94
CA ARG A 163 1.21 -10.97 -8.53
C ARG A 163 1.84 -12.04 -9.40
N PHE A 164 2.87 -11.70 -10.17
CA PHE A 164 3.54 -12.67 -11.03
C PHE A 164 4.20 -13.79 -10.21
N VAL A 165 4.77 -13.48 -9.04
CA VAL A 165 5.35 -14.48 -8.12
C VAL A 165 4.26 -15.40 -7.58
N VAL A 166 3.11 -14.84 -7.19
CA VAL A 166 2.00 -15.64 -6.65
C VAL A 166 1.41 -16.57 -7.72
N ILE A 167 1.30 -16.09 -8.97
CA ILE A 167 0.83 -16.91 -10.09
C ILE A 167 1.83 -18.03 -10.39
N ASP A 168 3.11 -17.69 -10.49
CA ASP A 168 4.15 -18.68 -10.77
C ASP A 168 4.14 -19.79 -9.71
N ARG A 169 4.20 -19.44 -8.43
CA ARG A 169 4.15 -20.40 -7.31
C ARG A 169 2.94 -21.32 -7.37
N ARG A 170 1.78 -20.81 -7.79
CA ARG A 170 0.56 -21.60 -7.91
C ARG A 170 0.65 -22.62 -9.05
N ILE A 171 1.33 -22.28 -10.14
CA ILE A 171 1.46 -23.13 -11.33
C ILE A 171 2.58 -24.16 -11.13
N THR A 172 3.75 -23.69 -10.67
CA THR A 172 4.97 -24.51 -10.53
C THR A 172 5.02 -25.32 -9.24
N GLN A 173 4.08 -25.07 -8.31
CA GLN A 173 4.07 -25.59 -6.94
C GLN A 173 5.27 -25.13 -6.07
N ASP A 174 6.10 -24.23 -6.61
CA ASP A 174 7.34 -23.71 -6.02
C ASP A 174 8.30 -24.82 -5.56
N THR A 175 9.46 -24.40 -5.06
CA THR A 175 10.45 -25.28 -4.47
C THR A 175 10.38 -25.26 -2.94
N ARG A 176 10.52 -26.45 -2.33
CA ARG A 176 10.52 -26.62 -0.87
C ARG A 176 11.92 -26.62 -0.27
N SER A 177 12.98 -26.61 -1.08
CA SER A 177 14.36 -26.53 -0.58
C SER A 177 14.75 -25.08 -0.30
N TRP A 178 15.56 -24.85 0.74
CA TRP A 178 16.02 -23.50 1.08
C TRP A 178 16.83 -22.86 -0.06
N VAL A 179 17.67 -23.67 -0.72
CA VAL A 179 18.46 -23.25 -1.89
C VAL A 179 17.54 -22.79 -3.03
N GLY A 180 16.50 -23.57 -3.32
CA GLY A 180 15.53 -23.23 -4.34
C GLY A 180 14.74 -21.96 -3.98
N MET A 181 14.25 -21.84 -2.74
CA MET A 181 13.51 -20.66 -2.30
C MET A 181 14.35 -19.39 -2.44
N ARG A 182 15.63 -19.46 -2.09
CA ARG A 182 16.57 -18.34 -2.20
C ARG A 182 16.88 -17.99 -3.65
N TRP A 183 16.95 -18.98 -4.54
CA TRP A 183 17.06 -18.76 -5.97
C TRP A 183 15.83 -18.03 -6.52
N CYS A 184 14.62 -18.56 -6.26
CA CYS A 184 13.37 -17.95 -6.69
C CYS A 184 13.24 -16.50 -6.17
N GLU A 185 13.52 -16.25 -4.89
CA GLU A 185 13.52 -14.90 -4.29
C GLU A 185 14.38 -13.91 -5.10
N ARG A 186 15.62 -14.31 -5.42
CA ARG A 186 16.57 -13.47 -6.16
C ARG A 186 16.16 -13.31 -7.62
N ALA A 187 15.78 -14.40 -8.28
CA ALA A 187 15.38 -14.40 -9.67
C ALA A 187 14.14 -13.51 -9.87
N TRP A 188 13.11 -13.64 -9.03
CA TRP A 188 11.93 -12.79 -9.11
C TRP A 188 12.20 -11.32 -8.78
N THR A 189 13.14 -11.05 -7.87
CA THR A 189 13.61 -9.69 -7.62
C THR A 189 14.25 -9.07 -8.87
N VAL A 190 15.07 -9.86 -9.58
CA VAL A 190 15.68 -9.45 -10.85
C VAL A 190 14.61 -9.19 -11.92
N VAL A 191 13.67 -10.13 -12.10
CA VAL A 191 12.58 -10.01 -13.08
C VAL A 191 11.75 -8.76 -12.82
N ALA A 192 11.28 -8.57 -11.58
CA ALA A 192 10.48 -7.39 -11.22
C ALA A 192 11.22 -6.08 -11.46
N THR A 193 12.50 -6.02 -11.07
CA THR A 193 13.29 -4.79 -11.18
C THR A 193 13.63 -4.50 -12.64
N CYS A 194 14.02 -5.51 -13.42
CA CYS A 194 14.28 -5.35 -14.84
C CYS A 194 13.03 -4.92 -15.61
N ALA A 195 11.88 -5.55 -15.37
CA ALA A 195 10.61 -5.17 -15.99
C ALA A 195 10.25 -3.71 -15.69
N LYS A 196 10.41 -3.29 -14.43
CA LYS A 196 10.15 -1.92 -13.99
C LYS A 196 11.06 -0.87 -14.64
N HIS A 197 12.33 -1.21 -14.86
CA HIS A 197 13.31 -0.34 -15.52
C HIS A 197 13.37 -0.54 -17.05
N LYS A 198 12.44 -1.31 -17.64
CA LYS A 198 12.42 -1.64 -19.07
C LYS A 198 13.76 -2.25 -19.56
N ARG A 199 14.39 -3.07 -18.74
CA ARG A 199 15.64 -3.77 -19.05
C ARG A 199 15.38 -5.23 -19.42
N SER A 200 16.22 -5.77 -20.30
CA SER A 200 16.18 -7.19 -20.64
C SER A 200 16.62 -8.05 -19.45
N VAL A 201 15.71 -8.89 -18.97
CA VAL A 201 15.97 -9.90 -17.92
C VAL A 201 17.04 -10.89 -18.39
N TYR A 202 16.92 -11.36 -19.64
CA TYR A 202 17.88 -12.29 -20.25
C TYR A 202 19.29 -11.70 -20.23
N LYS A 203 19.44 -10.45 -20.70
CA LYS A 203 20.75 -9.79 -20.72
C LYS A 203 21.33 -9.66 -19.31
N PHE A 204 20.52 -9.30 -18.31
CA PHE A 204 20.98 -9.20 -16.93
C PHE A 204 21.53 -10.54 -16.41
N PHE A 205 20.83 -11.65 -16.66
CA PHE A 205 21.32 -12.97 -16.25
C PHE A 205 22.57 -13.39 -17.01
N MET A 206 22.63 -13.14 -18.32
CA MET A 206 23.80 -13.45 -19.14
C MET A 206 25.04 -12.68 -18.66
N ASP A 207 24.91 -11.37 -18.43
CA ASP A 207 25.98 -10.52 -17.89
C ASP A 207 26.41 -10.99 -16.50
N THR A 208 25.47 -11.45 -15.65
CA THR A 208 25.76 -11.98 -14.31
C THR A 208 26.54 -13.29 -14.37
N LEU A 209 26.18 -14.20 -15.27
CA LEU A 209 26.87 -15.47 -15.46
C LEU A 209 28.28 -15.24 -16.01
N ASN A 210 28.42 -14.39 -17.03
CA ASN A 210 29.72 -14.03 -17.59
C ASN A 210 30.63 -13.40 -16.53
N ALA A 211 30.11 -12.49 -15.69
CA ALA A 211 30.88 -11.90 -14.61
C ALA A 211 31.34 -12.94 -13.56
N THR A 212 30.51 -13.94 -13.27
CA THR A 212 30.88 -15.05 -12.38
C THR A 212 32.08 -15.82 -12.92
N TYR A 213 32.06 -16.21 -14.20
CA TYR A 213 33.14 -16.99 -14.80
C TYR A 213 34.41 -16.18 -15.06
N ALA A 214 34.28 -14.90 -15.39
CA ALA A 214 35.41 -14.01 -15.65
C ALA A 214 36.00 -13.38 -14.39
N GLY A 215 35.35 -13.51 -13.23
CA GLY A 215 35.78 -12.87 -11.98
C GLY A 215 35.68 -11.34 -12.00
N THR A 216 34.76 -10.78 -12.80
CA THR A 216 34.58 -9.32 -12.97
C THR A 216 33.42 -8.77 -12.13
N GLU A 217 33.25 -7.44 -12.11
CA GLU A 217 32.13 -6.80 -11.38
C GLU A 217 30.77 -7.25 -11.95
N TYR A 218 29.82 -7.54 -11.05
CA TYR A 218 28.45 -7.91 -11.42
C TYR A 218 27.64 -6.72 -11.96
N PRO A 219 26.71 -6.95 -12.90
CA PRO A 219 25.82 -5.90 -13.38
C PRO A 219 24.96 -5.35 -12.24
N LYS A 220 24.86 -4.02 -12.12
CA LYS A 220 24.01 -3.38 -11.11
C LYS A 220 22.54 -3.60 -11.45
N LEU A 221 21.76 -4.11 -10.48
CA LEU A 221 20.33 -4.35 -10.67
C LEU A 221 19.53 -3.05 -10.75
N ILE A 222 19.84 -2.10 -9.87
CA ILE A 222 19.26 -0.75 -9.87
C ILE A 222 20.17 0.17 -10.69
N PRO A 223 19.68 0.78 -11.79
CA PRO A 223 20.47 1.73 -12.59
C PRO A 223 20.91 2.94 -11.76
N THR A 224 22.13 3.43 -12.01
CA THR A 224 22.68 4.59 -11.29
C THR A 224 22.09 5.93 -11.78
N LYS A 225 21.38 5.94 -12.91
CA LYS A 225 20.63 7.10 -13.43
C LYS A 225 19.16 6.70 -13.61
N LEU A 226 18.26 7.51 -13.05
CA LEU A 226 16.81 7.48 -13.22
C LEU A 226 16.40 8.61 -14.16
#